data_AF-A0A1I3KK82-F1
#
_entry.id   AF-A0A1I3KK82-F1
#
_cell.length_a   1.000
_cell.length_b   1.000
_cell.length_c   1.000
_cell.angle_alpha   90.00
_cell.angle_beta   90.00
_cell.angle_gamma   90.00
#
_symmetry.space_group_name_H-M   'P 1'
#
loop_
_entity.id
_entity.type
_entity.pdbx_description
1 polymer ?
#
loop_
_entity_poly.entity_id
_entity_poly.type
_entity_poly.pdbx_seq_one_letter_code
_entity_poly.pdbx_strand_id
1 'polypeptide(L)'
;MGKYQKTWTEMNNMSQEQQLQHTTPLQVCDEGKFRYFFDTSNSKSGLRLNIEGHSAPDGPVFKGRMPLSYCMNVDQFSRFVEGLLKKYQEVKCIRLIACHAGKNQLAQTLANKLRMPVKASLGTVSFPELPNTGRHWIDYPDLNIENTTQKYQEHLKNDLGYGKFIWFNPNETTSYLNDLIGIEFPAIQPDKSPLELEWDTFANSLTPNSANSANSANSAKTTKTPEWIKFDED
;
A
#
# COMPACT_ATOMS: atom_id res chain seq x y z
N MET A 1 -15.59 -7.51 -13.62
CA MET A 1 -14.35 -7.20 -12.87
C MET A 1 -13.90 -5.80 -13.27
N GLY A 2 -13.52 -4.95 -12.32
CA GLY A 2 -13.17 -3.55 -12.59
C GLY A 2 -11.96 -3.40 -13.53
N LYS A 3 -11.96 -2.35 -14.36
CA LYS A 3 -10.81 -1.94 -15.16
C LYS A 3 -10.09 -0.79 -14.43
N TYR A 4 -8.99 -1.10 -13.75
CA TYR A 4 -8.26 -0.18 -12.88
C TYR A 4 -7.20 0.61 -13.64
N GLN A 5 -7.61 1.41 -14.62
CA GLN A 5 -6.71 2.27 -15.37
C GLN A 5 -7.30 3.67 -15.41
N LYS A 6 -7.46 4.27 -14.22
CA LYS A 6 -7.94 5.63 -14.09
C LYS A 6 -7.04 6.39 -13.14
N THR A 7 -6.62 7.58 -13.57
CA THR A 7 -5.91 8.53 -12.73
C THR A 7 -6.86 9.11 -11.68
N TRP A 8 -6.32 9.63 -10.60
CA TRP A 8 -7.08 10.43 -9.61
C TRP A 8 -7.99 11.49 -10.28
N THR A 9 -7.45 12.24 -11.25
CA THR A 9 -8.19 13.29 -11.97
C THR A 9 -9.36 12.71 -12.77
N GLU A 10 -9.15 11.62 -13.50
CA GLU A 10 -10.22 10.96 -14.24
C GLU A 10 -11.34 10.47 -13.29
N MET A 11 -10.96 9.85 -12.16
CA MET A 11 -11.93 9.33 -11.18
C MET A 11 -12.77 10.45 -10.55
N ASN A 12 -12.17 11.60 -10.25
CA ASN A 12 -12.89 12.73 -9.65
C ASN A 12 -13.85 13.44 -10.61
N ASN A 13 -13.59 13.34 -11.92
CA ASN A 13 -14.47 13.91 -12.94
C ASN A 13 -15.65 12.99 -13.30
N MET A 14 -15.72 11.79 -12.72
CA MET A 14 -16.79 10.82 -12.95
C MET A 14 -17.95 11.00 -11.97
N SER A 15 -19.15 10.61 -12.39
CA SER A 15 -20.28 10.44 -11.48
C SER A 15 -20.01 9.29 -10.48
N GLN A 16 -20.72 9.27 -9.36
CA GLN A 16 -20.59 8.19 -8.38
C GLN A 16 -20.88 6.81 -9.00
N GLU A 17 -21.87 6.71 -9.89
CA GLU A 17 -22.19 5.47 -10.60
C GLU A 17 -21.01 4.99 -11.47
N GLN A 18 -20.38 5.90 -12.20
CA GLN A 18 -19.19 5.60 -13.00
C GLN A 18 -18.01 5.19 -12.10
N GLN A 19 -17.78 5.87 -10.98
CA GLN A 19 -16.75 5.48 -10.01
C GLN A 19 -17.00 4.06 -9.47
N LEU A 20 -18.26 3.69 -9.22
CA LEU A 20 -18.62 2.33 -8.82
C LEU A 20 -18.33 1.29 -9.93
N GLN A 21 -18.44 1.65 -11.20
CA GLN A 21 -18.08 0.74 -12.30
C GLN A 21 -16.55 0.52 -12.41
N HIS A 22 -15.76 1.49 -11.93
CA HIS A 22 -14.28 1.46 -11.99
C HIS A 22 -13.58 1.06 -10.69
N THR A 23 -14.34 0.81 -9.63
CA THR A 23 -13.81 0.36 -8.33
C THR A 23 -14.16 -1.10 -8.06
N THR A 24 -13.54 -1.68 -7.03
CA THR A 24 -13.88 -3.05 -6.60
C THR A 24 -14.05 -3.13 -5.10
N PRO A 25 -15.00 -3.95 -4.63
CA PRO A 25 -15.22 -4.17 -3.21
C PRO A 25 -14.01 -4.82 -2.57
N LEU A 26 -13.59 -4.26 -1.44
CA LEU A 26 -12.58 -4.89 -0.60
C LEU A 26 -13.19 -6.01 0.23
N GLN A 27 -12.41 -7.07 0.35
CA GLN A 27 -12.61 -8.13 1.30
C GLN A 27 -11.62 -7.97 2.43
N VAL A 28 -11.99 -8.46 3.61
CA VAL A 28 -11.12 -8.50 4.77
C VAL A 28 -10.61 -9.92 4.90
N CYS A 29 -9.30 -10.10 5.06
CA CYS A 29 -8.72 -11.40 5.37
C CYS A 29 -9.34 -11.91 6.67
N ASP A 30 -9.64 -13.20 6.72
CA ASP A 30 -10.10 -13.86 7.94
C ASP A 30 -9.13 -13.46 9.08
N GLU A 31 -9.69 -13.12 10.25
CA GLU A 31 -8.99 -12.50 11.41
C GLU A 31 -8.62 -11.00 11.31
N GLY A 32 -9.11 -10.27 10.30
CA GLY A 32 -9.00 -8.81 10.24
C GLY A 32 -7.59 -8.28 9.96
N LYS A 33 -6.68 -9.13 9.45
CA LYS A 33 -5.24 -8.78 9.35
C LYS A 33 -4.93 -7.78 8.25
N PHE A 34 -5.60 -7.87 7.12
CA PHE A 34 -5.43 -6.98 5.97
C PHE A 34 -6.66 -7.01 5.06
N ARG A 35 -6.73 -6.07 4.12
CA ARG A 35 -7.74 -6.03 3.08
C ARG A 35 -7.17 -6.56 1.77
N TYR A 36 -8.03 -7.17 0.96
CA TYR A 36 -7.66 -7.69 -0.35
C TYR A 36 -8.82 -7.63 -1.33
N PHE A 37 -8.52 -7.73 -2.62
CA PHE A 37 -9.51 -7.87 -3.67
C PHE A 37 -8.94 -8.61 -4.87
N PHE A 38 -9.81 -8.98 -5.81
CA PHE A 38 -9.41 -9.69 -7.01
C PHE A 38 -9.59 -8.85 -8.27
N ASP A 39 -8.64 -8.99 -9.20
CA ASP A 39 -8.77 -8.48 -10.56
C ASP A 39 -8.12 -9.41 -11.60
N THR A 40 -8.16 -9.02 -12.87
CA THR A 40 -7.44 -9.72 -13.94
C THR A 40 -6.14 -8.98 -14.22
N SER A 41 -5.07 -9.73 -14.43
CA SER A 41 -3.80 -9.14 -14.86
C SER A 41 -3.76 -9.07 -16.39
N ASN A 42 -3.44 -7.91 -16.95
CA ASN A 42 -3.25 -7.77 -18.40
C ASN A 42 -2.00 -8.53 -18.89
N SER A 43 -1.01 -8.74 -18.02
CA SER A 43 0.28 -9.34 -18.39
C SER A 43 0.41 -10.82 -18.04
N LYS A 44 -0.50 -11.37 -17.23
CA LYS A 44 -0.53 -12.80 -16.87
C LYS A 44 -1.98 -13.24 -16.90
N SER A 45 -2.31 -14.28 -17.66
CA SER A 45 -3.67 -14.79 -17.70
C SER A 45 -4.09 -15.31 -16.31
N GLY A 46 -5.33 -15.03 -15.93
CA GLY A 46 -5.92 -15.51 -14.68
C GLY A 46 -6.20 -14.43 -13.63
N LEU A 47 -6.69 -14.89 -12.48
CA LEU A 47 -7.07 -14.06 -11.35
C LEU A 47 -5.82 -13.57 -10.63
N ARG A 48 -5.80 -12.29 -10.24
CA ARG A 48 -4.76 -11.69 -9.42
C ARG A 48 -5.34 -11.29 -8.07
N LEU A 49 -4.63 -11.69 -7.02
CA LEU A 49 -4.91 -11.29 -5.65
C LEU A 49 -4.17 -9.97 -5.36
N ASN A 50 -4.90 -8.91 -5.04
CA ASN A 50 -4.34 -7.61 -4.66
C ASN A 50 -4.49 -7.45 -3.16
N ILE A 51 -3.38 -7.19 -2.45
CA ILE A 51 -3.33 -7.12 -0.99
C ILE A 51 -2.86 -5.73 -0.55
N GLU A 52 -3.60 -5.11 0.36
CA GLU A 52 -3.33 -3.76 0.87
C GLU A 52 -2.68 -3.74 2.24
N GLY A 53 -1.65 -2.92 2.36
CA GLY A 53 -1.05 -2.63 3.64
C GLY A 53 0.08 -1.62 3.55
N HIS A 54 0.92 -1.69 4.56
CA HIS A 54 2.16 -0.96 4.72
C HIS A 54 3.30 -1.98 4.75
N SER A 55 4.45 -1.58 4.23
CA SER A 55 5.69 -2.32 4.43
C SER A 55 6.76 -1.36 4.92
N ALA A 56 7.70 -1.86 5.71
CA ALA A 56 8.79 -1.03 6.22
C ALA A 56 9.86 -0.85 5.13
N PRO A 57 10.48 0.33 5.01
CA PRO A 57 11.59 0.51 4.06
C PRO A 57 12.77 -0.43 4.36
N ASP A 58 12.99 -0.75 5.64
CA ASP A 58 14.22 -1.37 6.12
C ASP A 58 14.10 -2.88 6.41
N GLY A 59 13.01 -3.53 6.00
CA GLY A 59 12.87 -4.97 6.22
C GLY A 59 11.63 -5.62 5.59
N PRO A 60 11.65 -6.95 5.40
CA PRO A 60 10.60 -7.71 4.71
C PRO A 60 9.38 -7.97 5.62
N VAL A 61 8.75 -6.90 6.08
CA VAL A 61 7.62 -6.93 7.01
C VAL A 61 6.39 -6.30 6.38
N PHE A 62 5.22 -6.79 6.77
CA PHE A 62 3.93 -6.36 6.24
C PHE A 62 2.95 -6.10 7.38
N LYS A 63 2.24 -4.96 7.31
CA LYS A 63 1.14 -4.63 8.21
C LYS A 63 -0.07 -4.26 7.37
N GLY A 64 -1.23 -4.86 7.62
CA GLY A 64 -2.44 -4.47 6.89
C GLY A 64 -2.87 -3.03 7.16
N ARG A 65 -3.76 -2.49 6.33
CA ARG A 65 -4.37 -1.16 6.54
C ARG A 65 -5.66 -1.25 7.38
N MET A 66 -5.62 -2.01 8.47
CA MET A 66 -6.76 -2.22 9.38
C MET A 66 -6.40 -1.74 10.79
N PRO A 67 -7.35 -1.16 11.55
CA PRO A 67 -7.08 -0.61 12.90
C PRO A 67 -6.41 -1.60 13.86
N LEU A 68 -6.77 -2.88 13.79
CA LEU A 68 -6.27 -3.94 14.66
C LEU A 68 -5.22 -4.85 13.99
N SER A 69 -4.72 -4.45 12.82
CA SER A 69 -3.63 -5.19 12.18
C SER A 69 -2.34 -5.03 12.98
N TYR A 70 -1.62 -6.14 13.15
CA TYR A 70 -0.27 -6.13 13.68
C TYR A 70 0.73 -6.34 12.55
N CYS A 71 2.00 -6.03 12.81
CA CYS A 71 3.03 -6.26 11.83
C CYS A 71 3.46 -7.72 11.78
N MET A 72 3.55 -8.27 10.58
CA MET A 72 3.92 -9.65 10.32
C MET A 72 5.26 -9.68 9.60
N ASN A 73 6.14 -10.58 10.04
CA ASN A 73 7.27 -10.96 9.20
C ASN A 73 6.76 -11.76 7.98
N VAL A 74 7.63 -11.96 6.99
CA VAL A 74 7.25 -12.64 5.74
C VAL A 74 6.75 -14.07 5.96
N ASP A 75 7.22 -14.79 6.99
CA ASP A 75 6.73 -16.14 7.30
C ASP A 75 5.28 -16.12 7.76
N GLN A 76 4.96 -15.27 8.75
CA GLN A 76 3.59 -15.09 9.24
C GLN A 76 2.67 -14.63 8.11
N PHE A 77 3.10 -13.61 7.35
CA PHE A 77 2.31 -13.07 6.25
C PHE A 77 2.05 -14.14 5.18
N SER A 78 3.07 -14.92 4.80
CA SER A 78 2.93 -15.97 3.79
C SER A 78 1.86 -17.01 4.17
N ARG A 79 1.73 -17.39 5.45
CA ARG A 79 0.70 -18.35 5.91
C ARG A 79 -0.73 -17.85 5.68
N PHE A 80 -0.99 -16.56 5.94
CA PHE A 80 -2.30 -15.96 5.65
C PHE A 80 -2.57 -15.94 4.15
N VAL A 81 -1.58 -15.59 3.35
CA VAL A 81 -1.72 -15.59 1.88
C VAL A 81 -1.95 -17.00 1.35
N GLU A 82 -1.23 -18.01 1.85
CA GLU A 82 -1.46 -19.43 1.50
C GLU A 82 -2.89 -19.87 1.81
N GLY A 83 -3.44 -19.45 2.95
CA GLY A 83 -4.84 -19.70 3.31
C GLY A 83 -5.80 -19.17 2.23
N LEU A 84 -5.59 -17.93 1.78
CA LEU A 84 -6.35 -17.35 0.67
C LEU A 84 -6.14 -18.11 -0.64
N LEU A 85 -4.90 -18.48 -0.99
CA LEU A 85 -4.61 -19.20 -2.23
C LEU A 85 -5.25 -20.60 -2.26
N LYS A 86 -5.34 -21.29 -1.11
CA LYS A 86 -6.07 -22.56 -0.98
C LYS A 86 -7.57 -22.39 -1.22
N LYS A 87 -8.14 -21.28 -0.72
CA LYS A 87 -9.56 -20.92 -0.91
C LYS A 87 -9.86 -20.47 -2.35
N TYR A 88 -8.91 -19.81 -3.01
CA TYR A 88 -9.07 -19.21 -4.35
C TYR A 88 -8.02 -19.76 -5.32
N GLN A 89 -8.17 -21.02 -5.74
CA GLN A 89 -7.18 -21.75 -6.55
C GLN A 89 -6.94 -21.18 -7.97
N GLU A 90 -7.84 -20.30 -8.43
CA GLU A 90 -7.71 -19.62 -9.71
C GLU A 90 -6.71 -18.46 -9.69
N VAL A 91 -6.24 -18.04 -8.51
CA VAL A 91 -5.22 -17.00 -8.39
C VAL A 91 -3.90 -17.47 -8.99
N LYS A 92 -3.38 -16.70 -9.96
CA LYS A 92 -2.11 -16.99 -10.66
C LYS A 92 -0.98 -16.02 -10.31
N CYS A 93 -1.31 -14.90 -9.69
CA CYS A 93 -0.32 -13.93 -9.25
C CYS A 93 -0.85 -13.05 -8.12
N ILE A 94 0.08 -12.41 -7.43
CA ILE A 94 -0.22 -11.50 -6.31
C ILE A 94 0.25 -10.10 -6.68
N ARG A 95 -0.44 -9.08 -6.18
CA ARG A 95 0.04 -7.70 -6.13
C ARG A 95 0.04 -7.20 -4.69
N LEU A 96 1.19 -6.71 -4.24
CA LEU A 96 1.31 -6.00 -2.97
C LEU A 96 1.13 -4.50 -3.22
N ILE A 97 0.05 -3.94 -2.71
CA ILE A 97 -0.23 -2.50 -2.67
C ILE A 97 0.24 -1.99 -1.31
N ALA A 98 1.56 -1.89 -1.17
CA ALA A 98 2.22 -1.46 0.06
C ALA A 98 3.54 -0.77 -0.27
N CYS A 99 3.78 0.42 0.29
CA CYS A 99 4.93 1.26 0.00
C CYS A 99 6.24 0.47 0.14
N HIS A 100 7.14 0.58 -0.84
CA HIS A 100 8.47 -0.04 -0.85
C HIS A 100 8.53 -1.57 -0.73
N ALA A 101 7.40 -2.29 -0.86
CA ALA A 101 7.37 -3.76 -0.74
C ALA A 101 8.24 -4.50 -1.77
N GLY A 102 8.57 -3.82 -2.88
CA GLY A 102 9.54 -4.31 -3.85
C GLY A 102 11.00 -4.03 -3.49
N LYS A 103 11.30 -3.01 -2.68
CA LYS A 103 12.67 -2.60 -2.31
C LYS A 103 13.21 -3.33 -1.07
N ASN A 104 12.33 -3.74 -0.17
CA ASN A 104 12.69 -4.31 1.14
C ASN A 104 12.75 -5.86 1.16
N GLN A 105 12.90 -6.50 -0.01
CA GLN A 105 12.90 -7.96 -0.20
C GLN A 105 11.57 -8.69 0.14
N LEU A 106 10.54 -8.01 0.65
CA LEU A 106 9.25 -8.62 0.99
C LEU A 106 8.65 -9.37 -0.20
N ALA A 107 8.57 -8.69 -1.35
CA ALA A 107 7.96 -9.26 -2.55
C ALA A 107 8.71 -10.48 -3.11
N GLN A 108 10.04 -10.41 -3.20
CA GLN A 108 10.84 -11.54 -3.70
C GLN A 108 10.78 -12.74 -2.74
N THR A 109 10.86 -12.48 -1.43
CA THR A 109 10.79 -13.56 -0.42
C THR A 109 9.42 -14.22 -0.43
N LEU A 110 8.35 -13.44 -0.55
CA LEU A 110 7.00 -13.96 -0.70
C LEU A 110 6.84 -14.77 -1.99
N ALA A 111 7.36 -14.28 -3.12
CA ALA A 111 7.31 -14.99 -4.40
C ALA A 111 7.98 -16.36 -4.33
N ASN A 112 9.16 -16.42 -3.69
CA ASN A 112 9.90 -17.66 -3.48
C ASN A 112 9.13 -18.63 -2.58
N LYS A 113 8.62 -18.17 -1.43
CA LYS A 113 7.87 -19.01 -0.48
C LYS A 113 6.61 -19.60 -1.10
N LEU A 114 5.82 -18.77 -1.78
CA LEU A 114 4.55 -19.19 -2.37
C LEU A 114 4.70 -19.85 -3.75
N ARG A 115 5.92 -19.85 -4.31
CA ARG A 115 6.19 -20.25 -5.70
C ARG A 115 5.23 -19.57 -6.69
N MET A 116 4.94 -18.30 -6.45
CA MET A 116 3.99 -17.52 -7.24
C MET A 116 4.56 -16.14 -7.61
N PRO A 117 4.32 -15.63 -8.83
CA PRO A 117 4.73 -14.28 -9.19
C PRO A 117 4.06 -13.21 -8.32
N VAL A 118 4.86 -12.27 -7.81
CA VAL A 118 4.41 -11.14 -7.00
C VAL A 118 4.76 -9.84 -7.72
N LYS A 119 3.79 -8.94 -7.85
CA LYS A 119 4.00 -7.56 -8.32
C LYS A 119 4.00 -6.63 -7.11
N ALA A 120 5.02 -5.80 -6.92
CA ALA A 120 5.07 -4.91 -5.75
C ALA A 120 5.62 -3.54 -6.10
N SER A 121 5.33 -2.54 -5.27
CA SER A 121 5.76 -1.17 -5.51
C SER A 121 7.21 -0.94 -5.11
N LEU A 122 7.90 -0.13 -5.92
CA LEU A 122 9.25 0.33 -5.61
C LEU A 122 9.25 1.54 -4.67
N GLY A 123 8.25 2.40 -4.81
CA GLY A 123 8.08 3.56 -3.95
C GLY A 123 6.82 3.50 -3.12
N THR A 124 6.47 4.68 -2.65
CA THR A 124 5.21 5.06 -2.07
C THR A 124 4.09 4.80 -3.09
N VAL A 125 2.96 4.33 -2.58
CA VAL A 125 1.75 4.08 -3.35
C VAL A 125 0.61 4.87 -2.76
N SER A 126 -0.15 5.54 -3.64
CA SER A 126 -1.46 6.09 -3.29
C SER A 126 -2.51 5.06 -3.65
N PHE A 127 -3.37 4.76 -2.68
CA PHE A 127 -4.49 3.84 -2.87
C PHE A 127 -5.72 4.44 -2.21
N PRO A 128 -6.44 5.32 -2.93
CA PRO A 128 -7.57 6.05 -2.37
C PRO A 128 -8.78 5.14 -2.19
N GLU A 129 -9.60 5.47 -1.18
CA GLU A 129 -10.88 4.82 -0.91
C GLU A 129 -12.01 5.71 -1.42
N LEU A 130 -13.03 5.12 -2.03
CA LEU A 130 -14.24 5.85 -2.37
C LEU A 130 -15.09 5.95 -1.08
N PRO A 131 -15.36 7.17 -0.56
CA PRO A 131 -15.95 7.35 0.76
C PRO A 131 -17.26 6.56 0.94
N ASN A 132 -17.41 5.90 2.09
CA ASN A 132 -18.63 5.17 2.49
C ASN A 132 -19.03 4.00 1.58
N THR A 133 -18.14 3.50 0.72
CA THR A 133 -18.47 2.38 -0.18
C THR A 133 -17.69 1.10 0.11
N GLY A 134 -16.60 1.18 0.90
CA GLY A 134 -15.67 0.05 1.07
C GLY A 134 -15.01 -0.39 -0.24
N ARG A 135 -14.93 0.51 -1.22
CA ARG A 135 -14.40 0.24 -2.56
C ARG A 135 -13.23 1.14 -2.85
N HIS A 136 -12.31 0.62 -3.66
CA HIS A 136 -11.08 1.29 -3.97
C HIS A 136 -10.72 1.25 -5.45
N TRP A 137 -9.79 2.12 -5.83
CA TRP A 137 -9.09 2.08 -7.10
C TRP A 137 -7.59 2.23 -6.88
N ILE A 138 -6.81 1.66 -7.81
CA ILE A 138 -5.37 1.88 -7.86
C ILE A 138 -5.16 3.18 -8.63
N ASP A 139 -4.68 4.21 -7.95
CA ASP A 139 -4.25 5.45 -8.60
C ASP A 139 -2.98 5.16 -9.39
N TYR A 140 -3.10 5.14 -10.72
CA TYR A 140 -1.93 5.13 -11.56
C TYR A 140 -1.48 6.57 -11.78
N PRO A 141 -0.18 6.85 -11.64
CA PRO A 141 0.40 8.05 -12.21
C PRO A 141 -0.20 8.41 -13.55
N ASP A 142 -0.62 9.67 -13.72
CA ASP A 142 -0.64 10.19 -15.08
C ASP A 142 0.82 10.29 -15.53
N LEU A 143 1.24 9.39 -16.43
CA LEU A 143 2.59 9.40 -16.96
C LEU A 143 2.77 10.50 -18.01
N ASN A 144 1.70 11.21 -18.40
CA ASN A 144 1.82 12.39 -19.22
C ASN A 144 2.26 13.58 -18.36
N ILE A 145 3.58 13.80 -18.33
CA ILE A 145 4.26 14.83 -17.53
C ILE A 145 3.62 16.21 -17.68
N GLU A 146 3.09 16.54 -18.87
CA GLU A 146 2.47 17.84 -19.18
C GLU A 146 1.16 18.10 -18.43
N ASN A 147 0.41 17.06 -18.07
CA ASN A 147 -0.88 17.16 -17.34
C ASN A 147 -0.80 16.63 -15.90
N THR A 148 0.40 16.30 -15.46
CA THR A 148 0.64 15.73 -14.15
C THR A 148 0.49 16.82 -13.08
N THR A 149 -0.36 16.59 -12.08
CA THR A 149 -0.55 17.56 -10.99
C THR A 149 0.77 17.90 -10.29
N GLN A 150 0.93 19.15 -9.85
CA GLN A 150 2.12 19.60 -9.11
C GLN A 150 2.46 18.67 -7.93
N LYS A 151 1.44 18.21 -7.20
CA LYS A 151 1.58 17.25 -6.09
C LYS A 151 2.25 15.95 -6.52
N TYR A 152 1.93 15.43 -7.71
CA TYR A 152 2.57 14.23 -8.24
C TYR A 152 4.03 14.47 -8.61
N GLN A 153 4.34 15.62 -9.22
CA GLN A 153 5.73 16.01 -9.52
C GLN A 153 6.57 16.12 -8.23
N GLU A 154 5.99 16.67 -7.16
CA GLU A 154 6.61 16.71 -5.84
C GLU A 154 6.84 15.31 -5.27
N HIS A 155 5.88 14.38 -5.41
CA HIS A 155 6.08 12.99 -5.02
C HIS A 155 7.22 12.32 -5.80
N LEU A 156 7.29 12.49 -7.13
CA LEU A 156 8.38 11.92 -7.93
C LEU A 156 9.75 12.51 -7.59
N LYS A 157 9.82 13.81 -7.28
CA LYS A 157 11.07 14.47 -6.87
C LYS A 157 11.64 13.85 -5.58
N ASN A 158 10.76 13.42 -4.68
CA ASN A 158 11.13 12.84 -3.38
C ASN A 158 11.21 11.31 -3.40
N ASP A 159 10.52 10.65 -4.33
CA ASP A 159 10.46 9.20 -4.47
C ASP A 159 10.35 8.79 -5.95
N LEU A 160 11.50 8.51 -6.56
CA LEU A 160 11.60 8.05 -7.96
C LEU A 160 10.85 6.72 -8.21
N GLY A 161 10.49 5.99 -7.16
CA GLY A 161 9.71 4.76 -7.21
C GLY A 161 8.20 4.97 -7.10
N TYR A 162 7.73 6.20 -6.89
CA TYR A 162 6.31 6.51 -6.66
C TYR A 162 5.43 5.94 -7.78
N GLY A 163 4.41 5.16 -7.39
CA GLY A 163 3.48 4.51 -8.33
C GLY A 163 4.09 3.47 -9.27
N LYS A 164 5.40 3.18 -9.19
CA LYS A 164 6.06 2.16 -10.01
C LYS A 164 5.94 0.79 -9.36
N PHE A 165 5.55 -0.19 -10.16
CA PHE A 165 5.43 -1.58 -9.75
C PHE A 165 6.22 -2.49 -10.67
N ILE A 166 6.93 -3.46 -10.08
CA ILE A 166 7.71 -4.46 -10.81
C ILE A 166 7.30 -5.87 -10.44
N TRP A 167 7.61 -6.82 -11.30
CA TRP A 167 7.38 -8.24 -11.08
C TRP A 167 8.60 -8.90 -10.43
N PHE A 168 8.31 -9.80 -9.50
CA PHE A 168 9.23 -10.72 -8.85
C PHE A 168 8.73 -12.12 -9.15
N ASN A 169 9.51 -12.91 -9.90
CA ASN A 169 9.15 -14.31 -10.15
C ASN A 169 9.89 -15.23 -9.15
N PRO A 170 9.34 -16.41 -8.85
CA PRO A 170 9.98 -17.37 -7.96
C PRO A 170 11.33 -17.82 -8.51
N ASN A 171 12.32 -17.95 -7.62
CA ASN A 171 13.68 -18.42 -7.89
C ASN A 171 14.51 -17.53 -8.82
N GLU A 172 14.04 -16.34 -9.18
CA GLU A 172 14.85 -15.34 -9.86
C GLU A 172 15.64 -14.52 -8.82
N THR A 173 16.94 -14.35 -9.06
CA THR A 173 17.74 -13.36 -8.34
C THR A 173 17.42 -11.98 -8.87
N THR A 174 17.06 -11.04 -7.98
CA THR A 174 16.72 -9.66 -8.31
C THR A 174 17.92 -8.78 -8.67
N SER A 175 19.03 -9.36 -9.13
CA SER A 175 20.27 -8.62 -9.42
C SER A 175 20.07 -7.51 -10.46
N TYR A 176 19.12 -7.71 -11.39
CA TYR A 176 18.76 -6.72 -12.41
C TYR A 176 18.07 -5.47 -11.85
N LEU A 177 17.56 -5.50 -10.61
CA LEU A 177 16.92 -4.33 -9.99
C LEU A 177 17.92 -3.28 -9.54
N ASN A 178 19.17 -3.67 -9.26
CA ASN A 178 20.25 -2.71 -9.03
C ASN A 178 20.45 -1.84 -10.28
N ASP A 179 20.45 -2.46 -11.45
CA ASP A 179 20.65 -1.79 -12.74
C ASP A 179 19.43 -0.93 -13.17
N LEU A 180 18.21 -1.39 -12.85
CA LEU A 180 16.98 -0.74 -13.32
C LEU A 180 16.65 0.56 -12.58
N ILE A 181 17.16 0.73 -11.36
CA ILE A 181 16.75 1.81 -10.46
C ILE A 181 17.94 2.55 -9.85
N GLY A 182 19.18 2.06 -10.03
CA GLY A 182 20.37 2.63 -9.40
C GLY A 182 20.33 2.53 -7.87
N ILE A 183 19.61 1.54 -7.33
CA ILE A 183 19.41 1.35 -5.90
C ILE A 183 20.09 0.03 -5.52
N GLU A 184 21.12 0.09 -4.70
CA GLU A 184 21.70 -1.11 -4.09
C GLU A 184 20.68 -1.71 -3.13
N PHE A 185 20.24 -2.93 -3.42
CA PHE A 185 19.44 -3.69 -2.47
C PHE A 185 20.35 -4.20 -1.35
N PRO A 186 19.96 -4.07 -0.07
CA PRO A 186 20.72 -4.70 1.01
C PRO A 186 20.83 -6.20 0.71
N ALA A 187 22.05 -6.74 0.80
CA ALA A 187 22.28 -8.17 0.61
C ALA A 187 21.39 -8.96 1.57
N ILE A 188 20.82 -10.07 1.10
CA ILE A 188 20.12 -11.04 1.95
C ILE A 188 21.15 -11.50 2.99
N GLN A 189 21.05 -11.03 4.23
CA GLN A 189 21.83 -11.54 5.36
C GLN A 189 21.09 -12.77 5.88
N PRO A 190 21.56 -14.01 5.61
CA PRO A 190 20.80 -15.22 5.87
C PRO A 190 20.69 -15.60 7.36
N ASP A 191 21.26 -14.82 8.27
CA ASP A 191 21.60 -15.23 9.63
C ASP A 191 21.16 -14.26 10.75
N LYS A 192 20.52 -13.12 10.45
CA LYS A 192 19.92 -12.26 11.48
C LYS A 192 18.47 -12.64 11.76
N SER A 193 18.19 -13.02 13.00
CA SER A 193 16.83 -13.34 13.44
C SER A 193 15.92 -12.11 13.23
N PRO A 194 14.72 -12.25 12.63
CA PRO A 194 13.78 -11.14 12.39
C PRO A 194 13.21 -10.46 13.65
N LEU A 195 13.63 -10.89 14.85
CA LEU A 195 13.08 -10.43 16.13
C LEU A 195 13.79 -9.21 16.71
N GLU A 196 14.93 -8.78 16.16
CA GLU A 196 15.77 -7.71 16.77
C GLU A 196 15.83 -6.41 15.96
N LEU A 197 15.01 -6.23 14.91
CA LEU A 197 14.87 -4.93 14.27
C LEU A 197 13.82 -4.12 15.03
N GLU A 198 14.28 -3.30 15.98
CA GLU A 198 13.46 -2.51 16.90
C GLU A 198 12.49 -1.57 16.15
N TRP A 199 11.19 -1.77 16.39
CA TRP A 199 10.09 -1.00 15.79
C TRP A 199 10.00 0.45 16.25
N ASP A 200 10.72 0.82 17.30
CA ASP A 200 10.74 2.20 17.80
C ASP A 200 11.26 3.17 16.74
N THR A 201 12.14 2.72 15.85
CA THR A 201 12.60 3.53 14.71
C THR A 201 11.50 3.75 13.66
N PHE A 202 10.65 2.76 13.39
CA PHE A 202 9.61 2.85 12.37
C PHE A 202 8.38 3.62 12.85
N ALA A 203 7.92 3.41 14.10
CA ALA A 203 6.80 4.16 14.67
C ALA A 203 7.10 5.67 14.70
N ASN A 204 8.34 6.04 15.02
CA ASN A 204 8.82 7.43 15.00
C ASN A 204 8.97 8.00 13.57
N SER A 205 9.16 7.16 12.56
CA SER A 205 9.21 7.59 11.15
C SER A 205 7.83 7.87 10.53
N LEU A 206 6.75 7.35 11.14
CA LEU A 206 5.37 7.55 10.68
C LEU A 206 4.72 8.79 11.30
N THR A 207 5.33 9.39 12.34
CA THR A 207 4.90 10.67 12.89
C THR A 207 5.58 11.82 12.16
N PRO A 208 4.84 12.80 11.60
CA PRO A 208 5.46 13.99 11.04
C PRO A 208 6.18 14.74 12.17
N ASN A 209 7.47 15.04 11.98
CA ASN A 209 8.21 15.96 12.85
C ASN A 209 7.57 17.36 12.80
N SER A 210 6.60 17.62 13.66
CA SER A 210 6.10 18.97 13.93
C SER A 210 7.05 19.67 14.91
N ALA A 211 8.27 19.94 14.46
CA ALA A 211 9.22 20.74 15.22
C ALA A 211 9.95 21.68 14.24
N ASN A 212 9.25 22.74 13.84
CA ASN A 212 9.81 24.04 13.50
C ASN A 212 8.69 25.04 13.19
N SER A 213 8.09 25.60 14.25
CA SER A 213 7.62 27.01 14.25
C SER A 213 7.35 27.46 15.68
N ALA A 214 8.40 27.63 16.48
CA ALA A 214 8.34 28.58 17.58
C ALA A 214 8.72 29.95 17.01
N ASN A 215 7.73 30.82 16.81
CA ASN A 215 7.88 32.25 17.08
C ASN A 215 6.53 32.98 17.00
N SER A 216 6.12 33.49 18.17
CA SER A 216 5.51 34.80 18.40
C SER A 216 4.22 35.17 17.65
N ALA A 217 3.08 35.10 18.36
CA ALA A 217 2.23 36.28 18.59
C ALA A 217 1.16 35.99 19.66
N ASN A 218 1.26 36.69 20.79
CA ASN A 218 0.18 36.89 21.75
C ASN A 218 -0.90 37.78 21.11
N SER A 219 -2.17 37.38 21.19
CA SER A 219 -3.32 38.30 21.26
C SER A 219 -4.55 37.53 21.71
N ALA A 220 -5.08 37.94 22.86
CA ALA A 220 -6.26 37.39 23.50
C ALA A 220 -7.54 37.63 22.69
N LYS A 221 -8.45 36.65 22.67
CA LYS A 221 -9.89 36.92 22.68
C LYS A 221 -10.70 35.72 23.16
N THR A 222 -11.34 35.95 24.30
CA THR A 222 -12.45 35.21 24.88
C THR A 222 -13.57 34.95 23.86
N THR A 223 -14.02 33.70 23.75
CA THR A 223 -15.39 33.39 23.28
C THR A 223 -15.90 32.11 23.95
N LYS A 224 -17.21 32.14 24.18
CA LYS A 224 -18.00 31.33 25.10
C LYS A 224 -18.24 29.91 24.57
N THR A 225 -18.33 28.95 25.49
CA THR A 225 -18.94 27.63 25.32
C THR A 225 -20.44 27.78 25.01
N PRO A 226 -20.98 27.11 23.97
CA PRO A 226 -22.41 26.92 23.85
C PRO A 226 -22.86 25.62 24.53
N GLU A 227 -23.82 25.75 25.44
CA GLU A 227 -24.65 24.67 25.97
C GLU A 227 -25.48 24.05 24.83
N TRP A 228 -25.54 22.73 24.75
CA TRP A 228 -26.53 22.02 23.94
C TRP A 228 -27.22 20.93 24.77
N ILE A 229 -28.48 21.25 25.09
CA ILE A 229 -29.72 20.46 24.94
C ILE A 229 -29.73 19.01 25.49
N LYS A 230 -30.54 18.84 26.55
CA LYS A 230 -31.14 17.56 26.98
C LYS A 230 -32.26 17.18 26.01
N PHE A 231 -32.32 15.91 25.63
CA PHE A 231 -33.52 15.31 25.02
C PHE A 231 -34.30 14.60 26.12
N ASP A 232 -35.59 14.93 26.23
CA ASP A 232 -36.58 14.21 27.02
C ASP A 232 -36.99 12.93 26.26
N GLU A 233 -37.15 11.83 27.01
CA GLU A 233 -37.67 10.54 26.56
C GLU A 233 -39.21 10.56 26.63
N ASP A 234 -39.86 10.11 25.56
CA ASP A 234 -41.18 9.48 25.56
C ASP A 234 -41.09 8.18 24.75
#